data_AF-A0A9W9YQC4-F1
#
_entry.id   AF-A0A9W9YQC4-F1
#
_cell.length_a   1.000
_cell.length_b   1.000
_cell.length_c   1.000
_cell.angle_alpha   90.00
_cell.angle_beta   90.00
_cell.angle_gamma   90.00
#
_symmetry.space_group_name_H-M   'P 1'
#
loop_
_entity.id
_entity.type
_entity.pdbx_description
1 polymer ?
#
loop_
_entity_poly.entity_id
_entity_poly.type
_entity_poly.pdbx_seq_one_letter_code
_entity_poly.pdbx_strand_id
1 'polypeptide(L)'
;MEGGKTKVPTHLSYDEWDCTALFQATIYARSFALPDSKGHHRTLGDLYEKPHKLPHGTFHATVVSPGGNTAETFALAIDQLRLLRNSLCHSTSSEINKPTFDKYMQHAKDAFKALGVKTDPIDAIGGLTESDFPTEEVRKLKQGIKEETRAYIKFLEGVSADIDELRVLTTAIKGKVEDTASKEDIAMLEQKIKDLLVQDEPGDNLLLAL
;
A
#
# COMPACT_ATOMS: atom_id res chain seq x y z
N MET A 1 15.54 5.09 -2.63
CA MET A 1 16.73 5.49 -1.85
C MET A 1 17.02 4.37 -0.87
N GLU A 2 18.07 3.57 -1.06
CA GLU A 2 18.53 2.64 -0.02
C GLU A 2 20.06 2.73 0.06
N GLY A 3 20.49 3.74 0.80
CA GLY A 3 21.86 3.94 1.28
C GLY A 3 21.87 4.34 2.75
N GLY A 4 20.80 4.03 3.48
CA GLY A 4 20.73 4.23 4.92
C GLY A 4 21.52 3.14 5.62
N LYS A 5 22.43 3.52 6.52
CA LYS A 5 23.08 2.57 7.44
C LYS A 5 22.01 2.06 8.41
N THR A 6 21.26 1.03 8.01
CA THR A 6 20.30 0.36 8.89
C THR A 6 21.09 -0.24 10.05
N LYS A 7 20.76 0.15 11.27
CA LYS A 7 21.41 -0.41 12.47
C LYS A 7 20.97 -1.86 12.61
N VAL A 8 21.93 -2.77 12.69
CA VAL A 8 21.70 -4.18 12.98
C VAL A 8 21.06 -4.31 14.37
N PRO A 9 19.94 -5.04 14.54
CA PRO A 9 19.24 -5.16 15.81
C PRO A 9 19.94 -6.14 16.74
N THR A 10 21.10 -5.76 17.28
CA THR A 10 21.93 -6.62 18.15
C THR A 10 21.30 -6.98 19.50
N HIS A 11 20.12 -6.45 19.81
CA HIS A 11 19.34 -6.82 20.99
C HIS A 11 18.44 -8.05 20.76
N LEU A 12 18.29 -8.48 19.50
CA LEU A 12 17.52 -9.67 19.10
C LEU A 12 18.47 -10.82 18.75
N SER A 13 17.94 -12.05 18.77
CA SER A 13 18.67 -13.21 18.26
C SER A 13 18.89 -13.08 16.75
N TYR A 14 19.98 -13.66 16.23
CA TYR A 14 20.22 -13.66 14.78
C TYR A 14 19.12 -14.40 14.00
N ASP A 15 18.41 -15.33 14.63
CA ASP A 15 17.25 -16.04 14.04
C ASP A 15 16.06 -15.09 13.75
N GLU A 16 16.03 -13.94 14.42
CA GLU A 16 14.99 -12.92 14.26
C GLU A 16 15.41 -11.83 13.26
N TRP A 17 16.64 -11.89 12.75
CA TRP A 17 17.14 -10.87 11.83
C TRP A 17 16.63 -11.11 10.42
N ASP A 18 16.21 -10.04 9.75
CA ASP A 18 15.92 -10.11 8.33
C ASP A 18 17.22 -10.22 7.49
N CYS A 19 17.07 -10.56 6.22
CA CYS A 19 18.20 -10.68 5.30
C CYS A 19 19.02 -9.38 5.16
N THR A 20 18.41 -8.21 5.40
CA THR A 20 19.10 -6.92 5.33
C THR A 20 20.02 -6.73 6.53
N ALA A 21 19.56 -7.05 7.73
CA ALA A 21 20.36 -7.04 8.95
C ALA A 21 21.50 -8.04 8.86
N LEU A 22 21.24 -9.27 8.36
CA LEU A 22 22.28 -10.28 8.13
C LEU A 22 23.34 -9.80 7.13
N PHE A 23 22.93 -9.19 6.01
CA PHE A 23 23.85 -8.60 5.05
C PHE A 23 24.71 -7.50 5.69
N GLN A 24 24.09 -6.55 6.39
CA GLN A 24 24.79 -5.44 7.04
C GLN A 24 25.78 -5.94 8.10
N ALA A 25 25.37 -6.92 8.91
CA ALA A 25 26.17 -7.51 9.96
C ALA A 25 27.33 -8.36 9.46
N THR A 26 27.32 -8.79 8.19
CA THR A 26 28.40 -9.60 7.62
C THR A 26 29.32 -8.75 6.74
N ILE A 27 28.75 -8.01 5.79
CA ILE A 27 29.54 -7.30 4.77
C ILE A 27 30.21 -6.04 5.32
N TYR A 28 29.55 -5.33 6.25
CA TYR A 28 30.07 -4.06 6.78
C TYR A 28 30.53 -4.13 8.24
N ALA A 29 30.50 -5.31 8.86
CA ALA A 29 31.02 -5.46 10.21
C ALA A 29 32.55 -5.40 10.24
N ARG A 30 33.08 -4.70 11.25
CA ARG A 30 34.53 -4.64 11.49
C ARG A 30 35.12 -5.96 11.96
N SER A 31 34.30 -6.85 12.52
CA SER A 31 34.75 -8.17 12.99
C SER A 31 35.26 -9.06 11.85
N PHE A 32 34.80 -8.83 10.62
CA PHE A 32 35.26 -9.54 9.42
C PHE A 32 36.26 -8.70 8.60
N ALA A 33 36.80 -7.61 9.15
CA ALA A 33 37.66 -6.71 8.41
C ALA A 33 39.05 -7.32 8.16
N LEU A 34 39.48 -7.29 6.91
CA LEU A 34 40.76 -7.83 6.44
C LEU A 34 41.71 -6.69 6.05
N PRO A 35 43.04 -6.88 6.17
CA PRO A 35 44.00 -5.89 5.72
C PRO A 35 43.93 -5.72 4.19
N ASP A 36 43.91 -4.47 3.73
CA ASP A 36 44.11 -4.14 2.32
C ASP A 36 45.57 -4.30 1.90
N SER A 37 45.89 -4.05 0.63
CA SER A 37 47.27 -4.11 0.11
C SER A 37 48.26 -3.15 0.79
N LYS A 38 47.75 -2.19 1.58
CA LYS A 38 48.54 -1.24 2.38
C LYS A 38 48.50 -1.57 3.88
N GLY A 39 47.88 -2.70 4.27
CA GLY A 39 47.76 -3.15 5.65
C GLY A 39 46.62 -2.52 6.45
N HIS A 40 45.79 -1.66 5.85
CA HIS A 40 44.65 -1.08 6.59
C HIS A 40 43.49 -2.06 6.65
N HIS A 41 42.92 -2.27 7.82
CA HIS A 41 41.73 -3.11 7.96
C HIS A 41 40.51 -2.44 7.30
N ARG A 42 39.91 -3.15 6.35
CA ARG A 42 38.74 -2.74 5.56
C ARG A 42 37.66 -3.81 5.69
N THR A 43 36.41 -3.38 5.67
CA THR A 43 35.27 -4.32 5.69
C THR A 43 35.21 -5.13 4.40
N LEU A 44 34.50 -6.26 4.39
CA LEU A 44 34.30 -7.04 3.16
C LEU A 44 33.62 -6.20 2.07
N GLY A 45 32.68 -5.33 2.44
CA GLY A 45 32.04 -4.40 1.52
C GLY A 45 33.01 -3.38 0.93
N ASP A 46 33.99 -2.91 1.70
CA ASP A 46 35.03 -2.01 1.19
C ASP A 46 35.99 -2.71 0.21
N LEU A 47 36.30 -3.98 0.46
CA LEU A 47 37.28 -4.74 -0.30
C LEU A 47 36.71 -5.39 -1.56
N TYR A 48 35.47 -5.87 -1.50
CA TYR A 48 34.94 -6.77 -2.53
C TYR A 48 33.61 -6.31 -3.13
N GLU A 49 32.75 -5.58 -2.40
CA GLU A 49 31.51 -5.05 -2.99
C GLU A 49 31.76 -3.73 -3.73
N LYS A 50 32.35 -2.74 -3.04
CA LYS A 50 32.55 -1.39 -3.59
C LYS A 50 33.47 -1.34 -4.82
N PRO A 51 34.53 -2.16 -4.95
CA PRO A 51 35.35 -2.15 -6.16
C PRO A 51 34.61 -2.76 -7.36
N HIS A 52 33.75 -3.74 -7.12
CA HIS A 52 32.95 -4.41 -8.14
C HIS A 52 31.65 -3.67 -8.41
N LYS A 53 31.65 -2.33 -8.52
CA LYS A 53 30.42 -1.53 -8.74
C LYS A 53 29.66 -2.04 -9.95
N LEU A 54 28.67 -2.88 -9.68
CA LEU A 54 27.78 -3.41 -10.68
C LEU A 54 26.80 -2.30 -11.08
N PRO A 55 26.50 -2.15 -12.38
CA PRO A 55 25.37 -1.35 -12.81
C PRO A 55 24.08 -1.77 -12.07
N HIS A 56 23.16 -0.83 -11.90
CA HIS A 56 21.90 -1.16 -11.25
C HIS A 56 21.16 -2.29 -11.98
N GLY A 57 20.71 -3.29 -11.22
CA GLY A 57 19.98 -4.44 -11.76
C GLY A 57 20.85 -5.50 -12.43
N THR A 58 22.18 -5.38 -12.38
CA THR A 58 23.07 -6.45 -12.84
C THR A 58 23.52 -7.35 -11.70
N PHE A 59 23.97 -8.54 -12.07
CA PHE A 59 24.40 -9.60 -11.17
C PHE A 59 25.88 -9.90 -11.42
N HIS A 60 26.53 -10.54 -10.45
CA HIS A 60 27.89 -11.04 -10.63
C HIS A 60 27.88 -12.15 -11.69
N ALA A 61 28.86 -12.12 -12.59
CA ALA A 61 29.03 -13.19 -13.57
C ALA A 61 29.45 -14.51 -12.92
N THR A 62 30.22 -14.42 -11.83
CA THR A 62 30.62 -15.52 -10.96
C THR A 62 30.69 -15.01 -9.52
N VAL A 63 30.30 -15.84 -8.57
CA VAL A 63 30.49 -15.56 -7.13
C VAL A 63 31.80 -16.14 -6.60
N VAL A 64 32.52 -16.92 -7.40
CA VAL A 64 33.81 -17.52 -7.01
C VAL A 64 34.94 -16.59 -7.42
N SER A 65 35.80 -16.25 -6.46
CA SER A 65 37.02 -15.46 -6.70
C SER A 65 37.92 -16.17 -7.72
N PRO A 66 38.36 -15.48 -8.79
CA PRO A 66 39.31 -16.03 -9.75
C PRO A 66 40.63 -16.48 -9.10
N GLY A 67 41.03 -15.82 -8.01
CA GLY A 67 42.25 -16.13 -7.26
C GLY A 67 42.07 -17.14 -6.13
N GLY A 68 40.87 -17.73 -5.98
CA GLY A 68 40.56 -18.65 -4.89
C GLY A 68 40.45 -17.99 -3.51
N ASN A 69 40.29 -16.67 -3.45
CA ASN A 69 40.10 -15.96 -2.19
C ASN A 69 38.71 -16.28 -1.61
N THR A 70 38.69 -16.98 -0.46
CA THR A 70 37.46 -17.39 0.21
C THR A 70 36.65 -16.20 0.72
N ALA A 71 37.31 -15.17 1.25
CA ALA A 71 36.62 -13.98 1.77
C ALA A 71 35.95 -13.18 0.65
N GLU A 72 36.62 -13.05 -0.50
CA GLU A 72 36.03 -12.46 -1.70
C GLU A 72 34.85 -13.31 -2.19
N THR A 73 35.03 -14.63 -2.27
CA THR A 73 33.97 -15.56 -2.69
C THR A 73 32.72 -15.43 -1.81
N PHE A 74 32.90 -15.37 -0.49
CA PHE A 74 31.78 -15.20 0.46
C PHE A 74 31.13 -13.83 0.31
N ALA A 75 31.93 -12.77 0.15
CA ALA A 75 31.40 -11.42 -0.03
C ALA A 75 30.56 -11.31 -1.32
N LEU A 76 31.05 -11.84 -2.44
CA LEU A 76 30.34 -11.86 -3.72
C LEU A 76 29.06 -12.72 -3.65
N ALA A 77 29.10 -13.88 -2.99
CA ALA A 77 27.92 -14.72 -2.82
C ALA A 77 26.83 -14.04 -1.99
N ILE A 78 27.19 -13.40 -0.86
CA ILE A 78 26.25 -12.64 -0.04
C ILE A 78 25.69 -11.44 -0.82
N ASP A 79 26.55 -10.75 -1.59
CA ASP A 79 26.11 -9.63 -2.42
C ASP A 79 25.16 -10.07 -3.54
N GLN A 80 25.43 -11.22 -4.17
CA GLN A 80 24.54 -11.84 -5.16
C GLN A 80 23.13 -12.09 -4.60
N LEU A 81 23.03 -12.58 -3.36
CA LEU A 81 21.75 -12.80 -2.69
C LEU A 81 21.03 -11.48 -2.37
N ARG A 82 21.78 -10.44 -1.95
CA ARG A 82 21.22 -9.09 -1.78
C ARG A 82 20.65 -8.55 -3.08
N LEU A 83 21.38 -8.71 -4.19
CA LEU A 83 20.94 -8.27 -5.51
C LEU A 83 19.65 -8.98 -5.93
N LEU A 84 19.56 -10.31 -5.72
CA LEU A 84 18.35 -11.09 -5.99
C LEU A 84 17.15 -10.61 -5.17
N ARG A 85 17.33 -10.43 -3.86
CA ARG A 85 16.30 -9.88 -2.96
C ARG A 85 15.82 -8.52 -3.46
N ASN A 86 16.74 -7.63 -3.82
CA ASN A 86 16.40 -6.30 -4.30
C ASN A 86 15.65 -6.33 -5.63
N SER A 87 16.05 -7.20 -6.57
CA SER A 87 15.34 -7.38 -7.83
C SER A 87 13.91 -7.87 -7.63
N LEU A 88 13.67 -8.77 -6.67
CA LEU A 88 12.33 -9.29 -6.38
C LEU A 88 11.47 -8.28 -5.60
N CYS A 89 11.99 -7.70 -4.52
CA CYS A 89 11.24 -6.79 -3.65
C CYS A 89 10.93 -5.43 -4.32
N HIS A 90 11.71 -5.01 -5.30
CA HIS A 90 11.51 -3.75 -6.02
C HIS A 90 11.04 -3.94 -7.46
N SER A 91 10.60 -5.15 -7.83
CA SER A 91 9.97 -5.38 -9.12
C SER A 91 8.67 -4.57 -9.22
N THR A 92 8.51 -3.84 -10.33
CA THR A 92 7.24 -3.18 -10.66
C THR A 92 6.19 -4.16 -11.21
N SER A 93 6.62 -5.37 -11.58
CA SER A 93 5.79 -6.46 -12.07
C SER A 93 5.56 -7.48 -10.97
N SER A 94 4.32 -7.97 -10.85
CA SER A 94 3.98 -9.17 -10.06
C SER A 94 4.27 -10.48 -10.79
N GLU A 95 4.68 -10.40 -12.05
CA GLU A 95 4.95 -11.54 -12.92
C GLU A 95 6.44 -11.61 -13.27
N ILE A 96 6.96 -12.83 -13.31
CA ILE A 96 8.33 -13.14 -13.71
C ILE A 96 8.28 -14.20 -14.81
N ASN A 97 8.94 -13.96 -15.94
CA ASN A 97 9.01 -14.97 -16.98
C ASN A 97 9.95 -16.11 -16.57
N LYS A 98 9.66 -17.32 -17.08
CA LYS A 98 10.40 -18.54 -16.73
C LYS A 98 11.92 -18.42 -16.92
N PRO A 99 12.46 -17.88 -18.03
CA PRO A 99 13.91 -17.72 -18.18
C PRO A 99 14.56 -16.84 -17.10
N THR A 100 13.87 -15.77 -16.67
CA THR A 100 14.37 -14.89 -15.60
C THR A 100 14.32 -15.60 -14.25
N PHE A 101 13.23 -16.32 -13.97
CA PHE A 101 13.09 -17.14 -12.78
C PHE A 101 14.20 -18.19 -12.69
N ASP A 102 14.43 -18.97 -13.75
CA ASP A 102 15.46 -20.01 -13.81
C ASP A 102 16.87 -19.41 -13.58
N LYS A 103 17.13 -18.25 -14.17
CA LYS A 103 18.38 -17.50 -13.94
C LYS A 103 18.53 -17.10 -12.47
N TYR A 104 17.46 -16.62 -11.82
CA TYR A 104 17.49 -16.25 -10.41
C TYR A 104 17.69 -17.46 -9.49
N MET A 105 17.08 -18.60 -9.81
CA MET A 105 17.30 -19.86 -9.09
C MET A 105 18.76 -20.32 -9.21
N GLN A 106 19.33 -20.24 -10.42
CA GLN A 106 20.75 -20.58 -10.62
C GLN A 106 21.68 -19.66 -9.83
N HIS A 107 21.44 -18.35 -9.86
CA HIS A 107 22.21 -17.39 -9.07
C HIS A 107 22.12 -17.66 -7.56
N ALA A 108 20.93 -18.00 -7.05
CA ALA A 108 20.76 -18.37 -5.65
C ALA A 108 21.53 -19.67 -5.32
N LYS A 109 21.43 -20.67 -6.20
CA LYS A 109 22.13 -21.96 -6.07
C LYS A 109 23.65 -21.79 -6.02
N ASP A 110 24.21 -20.98 -6.93
CA ASP A 110 25.64 -20.73 -6.98
C ASP A 110 26.14 -19.99 -5.73
N ALA A 111 25.38 -19.00 -5.26
CA ALA A 111 25.70 -18.28 -4.03
C ALA A 111 25.63 -19.20 -2.79
N PHE A 112 24.58 -20.01 -2.65
CA PHE A 112 24.43 -20.95 -1.53
C PHE A 112 25.55 -21.99 -1.53
N LYS A 113 25.90 -22.53 -2.70
CA LYS A 113 27.01 -23.46 -2.86
C LYS A 113 28.34 -22.81 -2.47
N ALA A 114 28.59 -21.58 -2.89
CA ALA A 114 29.79 -20.83 -2.51
C ALA A 114 29.88 -20.57 -0.99
N LEU A 115 28.74 -20.43 -0.32
CA LEU A 115 28.64 -20.29 1.14
C LEU A 115 28.65 -21.65 1.88
N GLY A 116 28.71 -22.78 1.18
CA GLY A 116 28.67 -24.12 1.79
C GLY A 116 27.29 -24.51 2.33
N VAL A 117 26.23 -23.83 1.91
CA VAL A 117 24.84 -24.13 2.30
C VAL A 117 24.24 -25.14 1.33
N LYS A 118 23.43 -26.07 1.85
CA LYS A 118 22.71 -27.04 1.02
C LYS A 118 21.76 -26.35 0.05
N THR A 119 21.72 -26.83 -1.19
CA THR A 119 20.89 -26.25 -2.25
C THR A 119 19.59 -27.00 -2.48
N ASP A 120 19.33 -28.11 -1.78
CA ASP A 120 18.12 -28.94 -1.93
C ASP A 120 16.82 -28.11 -1.85
N PRO A 121 16.68 -27.13 -0.94
CA PRO A 121 15.49 -26.28 -0.90
C PRO A 121 15.33 -25.39 -2.14
N ILE A 122 16.45 -24.91 -2.71
CA ILE A 122 16.44 -24.11 -3.94
C ILE A 122 16.03 -24.98 -5.13
N ASP A 123 16.52 -26.21 -5.18
CA ASP A 123 16.17 -27.18 -6.22
C ASP A 123 14.69 -27.58 -6.14
N ALA A 124 14.17 -27.77 -4.92
CA ALA A 124 12.74 -28.01 -4.71
C ALA A 124 11.88 -26.84 -5.23
N ILE A 125 12.26 -25.59 -4.91
CA ILE A 125 11.56 -24.38 -5.41
C ILE A 125 11.68 -24.26 -6.93
N GLY A 126 12.88 -24.48 -7.49
CA GLY A 126 13.11 -24.41 -8.94
C GLY A 126 12.37 -25.49 -9.74
N GLY A 127 12.03 -26.61 -9.10
CA GLY A 127 11.21 -27.67 -9.67
C GLY A 127 9.70 -27.38 -9.67
N LEU A 128 9.24 -26.33 -8.99
CA LEU A 128 7.84 -25.94 -8.99
C LEU A 128 7.41 -25.41 -10.37
N THR A 129 6.17 -25.70 -10.70
CA THR A 129 5.48 -25.27 -11.91
C THR A 129 4.48 -24.17 -11.60
N GLU A 130 3.96 -23.50 -12.62
CA GLU A 130 2.95 -22.44 -12.41
C GLU A 130 1.71 -22.93 -11.66
N SER A 131 1.32 -24.20 -11.81
CA SER A 131 0.19 -24.79 -11.10
C SER A 131 0.44 -25.02 -9.61
N ASP A 132 1.70 -25.02 -9.16
CA ASP A 132 2.04 -25.09 -7.74
C ASP A 132 1.84 -23.72 -7.05
N PHE A 133 1.61 -22.66 -7.82
CA PHE A 133 1.31 -21.33 -7.34
C PHE A 133 -0.15 -20.96 -7.62
N PRO A 134 -0.86 -20.32 -6.68
CA PRO A 134 -2.26 -19.93 -6.84
C PRO A 134 -2.41 -18.67 -7.72
N THR A 135 -1.66 -18.58 -8.82
CA THR A 135 -1.54 -17.37 -9.64
C THR A 135 -2.89 -16.98 -10.26
N GLU A 136 -3.63 -17.97 -10.76
CA GLU A 136 -4.92 -17.75 -11.40
C GLU A 136 -6.01 -17.40 -10.39
N GLU A 137 -6.01 -18.03 -9.21
CA GLU A 137 -6.89 -17.72 -8.09
C GLU A 137 -6.66 -16.29 -7.59
N VAL A 138 -5.40 -15.88 -7.42
CA VAL A 138 -5.04 -14.51 -7.04
C VAL A 138 -5.48 -13.51 -8.11
N ARG A 139 -5.33 -13.85 -9.40
CA ARG A 139 -5.80 -13.01 -10.51
C ARG A 139 -7.31 -12.83 -10.50
N LYS A 140 -8.07 -13.92 -10.32
CA LYS A 140 -9.54 -13.90 -10.18
C LYS A 140 -9.97 -13.06 -8.98
N LEU A 141 -9.34 -13.25 -7.83
CA LEU A 141 -9.62 -12.48 -6.62
C LEU A 141 -9.37 -10.98 -6.84
N LYS A 142 -8.23 -10.62 -7.43
CA LYS A 142 -7.89 -9.21 -7.74
C LYS A 142 -8.90 -8.58 -8.69
N GLN A 143 -9.41 -9.33 -9.66
CA GLN A 143 -10.44 -8.87 -10.57
C GLN A 143 -11.79 -8.69 -9.86
N GLY A 144 -12.20 -9.66 -9.03
CA GLY A 144 -13.42 -9.56 -8.23
C GLY A 144 -13.45 -8.34 -7.31
N ILE A 145 -12.34 -8.07 -6.61
CA ILE A 145 -12.20 -6.87 -5.76
C ILE A 145 -12.40 -5.58 -6.58
N LYS A 146 -11.86 -5.51 -7.81
CA LYS A 146 -12.02 -4.33 -8.67
C LYS A 146 -13.48 -4.15 -9.12
N GLU A 147 -14.14 -5.24 -9.47
CA GLU A 147 -15.55 -5.23 -9.90
C GLU A 147 -16.47 -4.80 -8.75
N GLU A 148 -16.25 -5.36 -7.56
CA GLU A 148 -16.98 -4.98 -6.34
C GLU A 148 -16.76 -3.51 -5.99
N THR A 149 -15.50 -3.04 -6.04
CA THR A 149 -15.17 -1.61 -5.82
C THR A 149 -15.91 -0.71 -6.81
N ARG A 150 -15.95 -1.11 -8.09
CA ARG A 150 -16.66 -0.35 -9.13
C ARG A 150 -18.18 -0.34 -8.91
N ALA A 151 -18.75 -1.48 -8.52
CA ALA A 151 -20.17 -1.59 -8.21
C ALA A 151 -20.53 -0.71 -7.00
N TYR A 152 -19.70 -0.71 -5.96
CA TYR A 152 -19.87 0.14 -4.79
C TYR A 152 -19.82 1.63 -5.13
N ILE A 153 -18.84 2.07 -5.94
CA ILE A 153 -18.77 3.46 -6.42
C ILE A 153 -20.05 3.84 -7.18
N LYS A 154 -20.51 3.00 -8.10
CA LYS A 154 -21.74 3.25 -8.87
C LYS A 154 -22.98 3.34 -7.99
N PHE A 155 -23.06 2.50 -6.95
CA PHE A 155 -24.14 2.57 -5.96
C PHE A 155 -24.12 3.91 -5.22
N LEU A 156 -22.95 4.36 -4.76
CA LEU A 156 -22.81 5.65 -4.09
C LEU A 156 -23.15 6.84 -5.00
N GLU A 157 -22.77 6.79 -6.28
CA GLU A 157 -23.16 7.80 -7.27
C GLU A 157 -24.68 7.89 -7.42
N GLY A 158 -25.38 6.74 -7.44
CA GLY A 158 -26.84 6.70 -7.46
C GLY A 158 -27.47 7.34 -6.21
N VAL A 159 -26.99 6.98 -5.02
CA VAL A 159 -27.46 7.59 -3.76
C VAL A 159 -27.21 9.10 -3.73
N SER A 160 -26.07 9.56 -4.26
CA SER A 160 -25.79 10.99 -4.36
C SER A 160 -26.78 11.72 -5.26
N ALA A 161 -27.15 11.12 -6.40
CA ALA A 161 -28.14 11.69 -7.32
C ALA A 161 -29.52 11.80 -6.66
N ASP A 162 -29.96 10.76 -5.95
CA ASP A 162 -31.23 10.77 -5.21
C ASP A 162 -31.24 11.86 -4.12
N ILE A 163 -30.13 12.04 -3.40
CA ILE A 163 -29.99 13.10 -2.39
C ILE A 163 -30.11 14.50 -3.04
N ASP A 164 -29.50 14.70 -4.21
CA ASP A 164 -29.59 15.98 -4.91
C ASP A 164 -31.01 16.25 -5.42
N GLU A 165 -31.73 15.23 -5.91
CA GLU A 165 -33.14 15.35 -6.28
C GLU A 165 -34.02 15.71 -5.06
N LEU A 166 -33.82 15.02 -3.93
CA LEU A 166 -34.53 15.34 -2.67
C LEU A 166 -34.26 16.77 -2.20
N ARG A 167 -33.03 17.28 -2.34
CA ARG A 167 -32.70 18.68 -2.02
C ARG A 167 -33.46 19.66 -2.92
N VAL A 168 -33.57 19.37 -4.21
CA VAL A 168 -34.35 20.20 -5.15
C VAL A 168 -35.82 20.20 -4.75
N LEU A 169 -36.41 19.03 -4.51
CA LEU A 169 -37.81 18.90 -4.08
C LEU A 169 -38.07 19.64 -2.75
N THR A 170 -37.19 19.49 -1.77
CA THR A 170 -37.29 20.18 -0.48
C THR A 170 -37.27 21.69 -0.65
N THR A 171 -36.40 22.21 -1.52
CA THR A 171 -36.32 23.64 -1.82
C THR A 171 -37.59 24.15 -2.50
N ALA A 172 -38.16 23.38 -3.42
CA ALA A 172 -39.41 23.73 -4.09
C ALA A 172 -40.62 23.72 -3.15
N ILE A 173 -40.71 22.73 -2.26
CA ILE A 173 -41.76 22.67 -1.22
C ILE A 173 -41.64 23.87 -0.29
N LYS A 174 -40.42 24.19 0.16
CA LYS A 174 -40.17 25.35 1.02
C LYS A 174 -40.67 26.65 0.37
N GLY A 175 -40.34 26.89 -0.90
CA GLY A 175 -40.84 28.06 -1.62
C GLY A 175 -42.37 28.10 -1.70
N LYS A 176 -43.02 26.98 -2.04
CA LYS A 176 -44.49 26.91 -2.10
C LYS A 176 -45.17 27.12 -0.74
N VAL A 177 -44.58 26.62 0.35
CA VAL A 177 -45.10 26.85 1.71
C VAL A 177 -44.98 28.32 2.10
N GLU A 178 -43.85 28.96 1.75
CA GLU A 178 -43.68 30.41 1.93
C GLU A 178 -44.68 31.22 1.07
N ASP A 179 -45.03 30.75 -0.13
CA ASP A 179 -46.01 31.39 -1.02
C ASP A 179 -47.48 31.16 -0.60
N THR A 180 -47.81 29.97 -0.07
CA THR A 180 -49.19 29.59 0.33
C THR A 180 -49.57 30.03 1.73
N ALA A 181 -48.58 30.33 2.57
CA ALA A 181 -48.78 31.14 3.76
C ALA A 181 -48.42 32.59 3.43
N SER A 182 -49.16 33.23 2.50
CA SER A 182 -49.00 34.67 2.36
C SER A 182 -49.33 35.28 3.72
N LYS A 183 -48.40 36.07 4.27
CA LYS A 183 -48.62 36.80 5.52
C LYS A 183 -49.89 37.64 5.41
N GLU A 184 -50.20 38.08 4.21
CA GLU A 184 -51.42 38.78 3.82
C GLU A 184 -52.70 37.94 4.05
N ASP A 185 -52.74 36.65 3.70
CA ASP A 185 -53.93 35.81 3.89
C ASP A 185 -54.19 35.51 5.37
N ILE A 186 -53.12 35.27 6.14
CA ILE A 186 -53.21 35.08 7.60
C ILE A 186 -53.63 36.39 8.28
N ALA A 187 -53.04 37.53 7.91
CA ALA A 187 -53.41 38.84 8.44
C ALA A 187 -54.86 39.23 8.07
N MET A 188 -55.33 38.88 6.86
CA MET A 188 -56.70 39.11 6.43
C MET A 188 -57.70 38.25 7.22
N LEU A 189 -57.37 37.00 7.53
CA LEU A 189 -58.17 36.14 8.40
C LEU A 189 -58.21 36.67 9.84
N GLU A 190 -57.08 37.11 10.39
CA GLU A 190 -57.00 37.73 11.71
C GLU A 190 -57.87 38.99 11.81
N GLN A 191 -57.87 39.83 10.77
CA GLN A 191 -58.72 41.02 10.72
C GLN A 191 -60.21 40.64 10.64
N LYS A 192 -60.59 39.67 9.80
CA LYS A 192 -61.98 39.19 9.72
C LYS A 192 -62.49 38.61 11.04
N ILE A 193 -61.64 37.91 11.79
CA ILE A 193 -62.00 37.38 13.11
C ILE A 193 -62.24 38.52 14.11
N LYS A 194 -61.43 39.59 14.09
CA LYS A 194 -61.68 40.78 14.89
C LYS A 194 -63.01 41.45 14.54
N ASP A 195 -63.31 41.58 13.24
CA ASP A 195 -64.53 42.25 12.79
C ASP A 195 -65.80 41.46 13.17
N LEU A 196 -65.75 40.12 13.16
CA LEU A 196 -66.85 39.26 13.60
C LEU A 196 -67.10 39.33 15.12
N LEU A 197 -66.05 39.48 15.93
CA LEU A 197 -66.18 39.64 17.38
C LEU A 197 -66.74 41.00 17.79
N VAL A 198 -66.80 41.97 16.89
CA VAL A 198 -67.34 43.33 17.13
C VAL A 198 -68.84 43.42 16.78
N GLN A 199 -69.42 42.45 16.06
CA GLN A 199 -70.84 42.49 15.65
C GLN A 199 -71.83 41.84 16.63
N ASP A 200 -71.37 41.28 17.76
CA ASP A 200 -72.21 40.58 18.75
C ASP A 200 -72.56 41.43 19.99
N GLU A 201 -72.53 42.77 19.89
CA GLU A 201 -73.17 43.64 20.87
C GLU A 201 -74.63 43.92 20.46
N PRO A 202 -75.66 43.50 21.24
CA PRO A 202 -77.05 43.76 20.91
C PRO A 202 -77.37 45.23 21.17
N GLY A 203 -77.73 45.92 20.09
CA GLY A 203 -78.22 47.29 20.11
C GLY A 203 -79.51 47.46 20.92
N ASP A 204 -79.54 48.58 21.65
CA ASP A 204 -80.66 49.10 22.41
C ASP A 204 -82.00 49.03 21.67
N ASN A 205 -83.04 48.51 22.33
CA ASN A 205 -84.42 48.82 22.00
C ASN A 205 -85.32 48.92 23.26
N LEU A 206 -85.68 50.18 23.55
CA LEU A 206 -86.96 50.72 24.03
C LEU A 206 -87.80 50.05 25.16
N LEU A 207 -88.12 50.93 26.13
CA LEU A 207 -89.43 51.22 26.76
C LEU A 207 -89.91 50.51 28.06
N LEU A 208 -90.20 51.42 29.01
CA LEU A 208 -91.42 51.57 29.85
C LEU A 208 -91.53 50.92 31.25
N ALA A 209 -91.93 51.82 32.16
CA ALA A 209 -92.73 51.66 33.39
C ALA A 209 -92.02 51.27 34.69
N LEU A 210 -91.70 52.26 35.53
CA LEU A 210 -92.59 52.80 36.59
C LEU A 210 -91.99 54.05 37.23
#